data_AF-A0A0K1F8L3-F1
#
_entry.id   AF-A0A0K1F8L3-F1
#
_cell.length_a   1.000
_cell.length_b   1.000
_cell.length_c   1.000
_cell.angle_alpha   90.00
_cell.angle_beta   90.00
_cell.angle_gamma   90.00
#
_symmetry.space_group_name_H-M   'P 1'
#
loop_
_entity.id
_entity.type
_entity.pdbx_description
1 polymer ?
#
loop_
_entity_poly.entity_id
_entity_poly.type
_entity_poly.pdbx_seq_one_letter_code
_entity_poly.pdbx_strand_id
1 'polypeptide(L)'
;MRRVGAPLRTPQEIDAQLPEAHGLRAFAKEQLARADQDNGCRMALSVDALDPETSLAGGFSGCGGYAVIWGRKGGRWVEVWGGQDVPACADLRAKGARLNPAVVGQCWDGSAVVPYRP
;
A
#
# COMPACT_ATOMS: atom_id res chain seq x y z
N MET A 1 10.65 6.60 -8.79
CA MET A 1 9.91 5.63 -7.95
C MET A 1 10.90 4.60 -7.43
N ARG A 2 10.93 4.38 -6.11
CA ARG A 2 11.83 3.39 -5.50
C ARG A 2 11.06 2.07 -5.40
N ARG A 3 11.59 0.99 -5.98
CA ARG A 3 11.14 -0.38 -5.69
C ARG A 3 11.88 -0.87 -4.46
N VAL A 4 11.17 -1.53 -3.54
CA VAL A 4 11.80 -2.24 -2.43
C VAL A 4 12.10 -3.65 -2.91
N GLY A 5 13.38 -4.04 -2.86
CA GLY A 5 13.88 -5.18 -3.63
C GLY A 5 13.47 -6.56 -3.09
N ALA A 6 13.18 -6.68 -1.80
CA ALA A 6 12.78 -7.93 -1.18
C ALA A 6 11.51 -7.76 -0.33
N PRO A 7 10.60 -8.75 -0.28
CA PRO A 7 9.45 -8.71 0.62
C PRO A 7 9.90 -8.58 2.08
N LEU A 8 9.21 -7.72 2.82
CA LEU A 8 9.46 -7.37 4.22
C LEU A 8 8.66 -8.32 5.12
N ARG A 9 9.34 -9.10 5.96
CA ARG A 9 8.75 -10.12 6.85
C ARG A 9 8.93 -9.80 8.32
N THR A 10 9.73 -8.79 8.64
CA THR A 10 10.12 -8.43 10.00
C THR A 10 10.15 -6.91 10.18
N PRO A 11 9.99 -6.42 11.42
CA PRO A 11 10.21 -5.01 11.74
C PRO A 11 11.57 -4.48 11.32
N GLN A 12 12.63 -5.29 11.42
CA GLN A 12 13.99 -4.93 11.07
C GLN A 12 14.17 -4.72 9.56
N GLU A 13 13.56 -5.58 8.73
CA GLU A 13 13.57 -5.39 7.28
C GLU A 13 12.80 -4.13 6.87
N ILE A 14 11.69 -3.83 7.55
CA ILE A 14 10.94 -2.58 7.34
C ILE A 14 11.82 -1.37 7.65
N ASP A 15 12.52 -1.37 8.79
CA ASP A 15 13.40 -0.27 9.17
C ASP A 15 14.57 -0.10 8.20
N ALA A 16 15.14 -1.21 7.71
CA ALA A 16 16.26 -1.18 6.78
C ALA A 16 15.87 -0.67 5.38
N GLN A 17 14.65 -0.95 4.93
CA GLN A 17 14.27 -0.73 3.53
C GLN A 17 13.34 0.47 3.31
N LEU A 18 12.47 0.78 4.27
CA LEU A 18 11.56 1.93 4.16
C LEU A 18 12.20 3.19 4.74
N PRO A 19 11.95 4.37 4.13
CA PRO A 19 12.41 5.64 4.67
C PRO A 19 11.67 5.99 5.97
N GLU A 20 12.35 6.75 6.82
CA GLU A 20 11.74 7.36 7.99
C GLU A 20 11.00 8.64 7.57
N ALA A 21 9.76 8.47 7.14
CA ALA A 21 8.92 9.57 6.66
C ALA A 21 7.50 9.44 7.20
N HIS A 22 7.03 10.48 7.89
CA HIS A 22 5.62 10.61 8.31
C HIS A 22 5.04 9.38 9.03
N GLY A 23 5.87 8.67 9.81
CA GLY A 23 5.45 7.45 10.52
C GLY A 23 5.32 6.19 9.64
N LEU A 24 5.81 6.19 8.39
CA LEU A 24 5.68 5.08 7.44
C LEU A 24 6.18 3.75 8.00
N ARG A 25 7.36 3.72 8.64
CA ARG A 25 7.91 2.49 9.23
C ARG A 25 7.01 1.91 10.31
N ALA A 26 6.52 2.75 11.22
CA ALA A 26 5.61 2.32 12.28
C ALA A 26 4.31 1.79 11.69
N PHE A 27 3.72 2.53 10.73
CA PHE A 27 2.53 2.11 10.02
C PHE A 27 2.72 0.76 9.30
N ALA A 28 3.80 0.58 8.55
CA ALA A 28 4.08 -0.67 7.84
C ALA A 28 4.24 -1.87 8.78
N LYS A 29 4.84 -1.68 9.96
CA LYS A 29 4.95 -2.72 11.00
C LYS A 29 3.58 -3.10 11.54
N GLU A 30 2.71 -2.12 11.81
CA GLU A 30 1.33 -2.35 12.24
C GLU A 30 0.54 -3.12 11.18
N GLN A 31 0.67 -2.74 9.89
CA GLN A 31 -0.04 -3.44 8.82
C GLN A 31 0.44 -4.89 8.64
N LEU A 32 1.75 -5.14 8.73
CA LEU A 32 2.28 -6.50 8.65
C LEU A 32 1.80 -7.37 9.82
N ALA A 33 1.85 -6.85 11.05
CA ALA A 33 1.36 -7.56 12.23
C ALA A 33 -0.14 -7.85 12.13
N ARG A 34 -0.93 -6.90 11.63
CA ARG A 34 -2.36 -7.09 11.39
C ARG A 34 -2.63 -8.14 10.31
N ALA A 35 -1.89 -8.08 9.19
CA ALA A 35 -2.02 -9.07 8.13
C ALA A 35 -1.71 -10.49 8.63
N ASP A 36 -0.71 -10.66 9.50
CA ASP A 36 -0.42 -11.96 10.12
C ASP A 36 -1.60 -12.48 10.96
N GLN A 37 -2.20 -11.61 11.75
CA GLN A 37 -3.34 -11.93 12.61
C GLN A 37 -4.60 -12.27 11.80
N ASP A 38 -4.95 -11.43 10.83
CA ASP A 38 -6.17 -11.57 10.03
C ASP A 38 -6.14 -12.85 9.16
N ASN A 39 -4.95 -13.32 8.77
CA ASN A 39 -4.78 -14.51 7.93
C ASN A 39 -4.40 -15.78 8.71
N GLY A 40 -4.07 -15.68 10.00
CA GLY A 40 -3.66 -16.82 10.83
C GLY A 40 -2.33 -17.46 10.38
N CYS A 41 -1.52 -16.75 9.59
CA CYS A 41 -0.23 -17.21 9.11
C CYS A 41 0.72 -16.03 8.96
N ARG A 42 2.02 -16.31 8.82
CA ARG A 42 3.00 -15.26 8.56
C ARG A 42 2.91 -14.76 7.12
N MET A 43 2.66 -13.47 6.98
CA MET A 43 2.62 -12.73 5.73
C MET A 43 3.97 -12.06 5.44
N ALA A 44 4.12 -11.60 4.20
CA ALA A 44 5.23 -10.75 3.78
C ALA A 44 4.70 -9.57 2.99
N LEU A 45 5.15 -8.36 3.33
CA LEU A 45 4.80 -7.11 2.68
C LEU A 45 5.73 -6.84 1.49
N SER A 46 5.20 -6.75 0.27
CA SER A 46 5.91 -6.18 -0.88
C SER A 46 5.62 -4.69 -1.00
N VAL A 47 6.59 -3.94 -1.52
CA VAL A 47 6.43 -2.52 -1.86
C VAL A 47 6.88 -2.31 -3.30
N ASP A 48 5.89 -2.18 -4.18
CA ASP A 48 6.08 -2.11 -5.62
C ASP A 48 6.34 -0.68 -6.08
N ALA A 49 5.65 0.28 -5.47
CA ALA A 49 5.87 1.70 -5.68
C ALA A 49 5.70 2.48 -4.37
N LEU A 50 6.59 3.45 -4.15
CA LEU A 50 6.57 4.30 -2.97
C LEU A 50 6.85 5.76 -3.35
N ASP A 51 5.96 6.62 -2.86
CA ASP A 51 6.19 8.03 -2.62
C ASP A 51 6.01 8.29 -1.11
N PRO A 52 7.10 8.44 -0.33
CA PRO A 52 7.03 8.53 1.13
C PRO A 52 6.26 9.76 1.62
N GLU A 53 6.01 10.75 0.76
CA GLU A 53 5.26 11.94 1.12
C GLU A 53 3.74 11.75 1.03
N THR A 54 3.28 10.75 0.28
CA THR A 54 1.86 10.64 -0.07
C THR A 54 1.29 9.23 -0.07
N SER A 55 1.98 8.24 -0.67
CA SER A 55 1.34 6.97 -1.03
C SER A 55 2.31 5.80 -1.21
N LEU A 56 1.80 4.59 -1.00
CA LEU A 56 2.51 3.33 -1.18
C LEU A 56 1.57 2.35 -1.88
N ALA A 57 2.06 1.66 -2.91
CA ALA A 57 1.39 0.52 -3.53
C ALA A 57 2.26 -0.74 -3.33
N GLY A 58 1.60 -1.83 -2.97
CA GLY A 58 2.26 -3.09 -2.67
C GLY A 58 1.25 -4.21 -2.48
N GLY A 59 1.66 -5.21 -1.71
CA GLY A 59 0.83 -6.37 -1.43
C GLY A 59 1.27 -7.11 -0.19
N PHE A 60 0.37 -7.92 0.33
CA PHE A 60 0.73 -8.99 1.24
C PHE A 60 0.77 -10.31 0.48
N SER A 61 1.75 -11.14 0.80
CA SER A 61 1.92 -12.49 0.25
C SER A 61 2.07 -13.49 1.38
N GLY A 62 1.75 -14.77 1.12
CA GLY A 62 1.64 -15.81 2.15
C GLY A 62 0.45 -16.71 1.85
N CYS A 63 -0.38 -16.98 2.86
CA CYS A 63 -1.51 -17.91 2.79
C CYS A 63 -2.79 -17.34 2.13
N GLY A 64 -2.68 -16.51 1.08
CA GLY A 64 -3.84 -15.95 0.37
C GLY A 64 -3.71 -14.46 0.00
N GLY A 65 -2.51 -14.05 -0.43
CA GLY A 65 -2.12 -12.66 -0.59
C GLY A 65 -3.08 -11.74 -1.35
N TYR A 66 -2.93 -10.43 -1.13
CA TYR A 66 -3.75 -9.39 -1.73
C TYR A 66 -2.89 -8.15 -2.02
N ALA A 67 -3.30 -7.38 -3.03
CA ALA A 67 -2.71 -6.09 -3.33
C ALA A 67 -3.34 -5.02 -2.42
N VAL A 68 -2.60 -3.96 -2.15
CA VAL A 68 -3.01 -2.90 -1.24
C VAL A 68 -2.39 -1.56 -1.63
N ILE A 69 -3.18 -0.50 -1.45
CA ILE A 69 -2.77 0.87 -1.66
C ILE A 69 -3.01 1.64 -0.36
N TRP A 70 -1.95 2.29 0.11
CA TRP A 70 -2.00 3.22 1.22
C TRP A 70 -1.78 4.65 0.75
N GLY A 71 -2.45 5.58 1.42
CA GLY A 71 -2.35 7.01 1.16
C GLY A 71 -2.27 7.81 2.45
N ARG A 72 -1.99 9.10 2.34
CA ARG A 72 -1.95 10.00 3.51
C ARG A 72 -3.22 10.84 3.64
N LYS A 73 -3.85 10.76 4.81
CA LYS A 73 -5.03 11.56 5.17
C LYS A 73 -4.83 12.17 6.55
N GLY A 74 -5.02 13.49 6.68
CA GLY A 74 -4.84 14.19 7.96
C GLY A 74 -3.46 13.96 8.60
N GLY A 75 -2.41 13.89 7.78
CA GLY A 75 -1.04 13.65 8.24
C GLY A 75 -0.67 12.19 8.53
N ARG A 76 -1.63 11.25 8.55
CA ARG A 76 -1.42 9.84 8.87
C ARG A 76 -1.54 8.96 7.63
N TRP A 77 -0.84 7.83 7.63
CA TRP A 77 -1.03 6.76 6.65
C TRP A 77 -2.34 6.03 6.92
N VAL A 78 -3.08 5.71 5.86
CA VAL A 78 -4.33 4.96 5.91
C VAL A 78 -4.41 3.99 4.72
N GLU A 79 -5.07 2.86 4.92
CA GLU A 79 -5.45 1.98 3.82
C GLU A 79 -6.56 2.63 3.00
N VAL A 80 -6.28 2.77 1.70
CA VAL A 80 -7.21 3.34 0.72
C VAL A 80 -7.93 2.21 0.01
N TRP A 81 -7.23 1.13 -0.30
CA TRP A 81 -7.80 -0.02 -0.99
C TRP A 81 -7.00 -1.28 -0.67
N GLY A 82 -7.69 -2.42 -0.57
CA GLY A 82 -7.11 -3.75 -0.48
C GLY A 82 -7.98 -4.75 -1.21
N GLY A 83 -7.38 -5.63 -2.01
CA GLY A 83 -8.11 -6.61 -2.80
C GLY A 83 -7.24 -7.35 -3.82
N GLN A 84 -7.89 -8.16 -4.66
CA GLN A 84 -7.23 -8.90 -5.74
C GLN A 84 -7.51 -8.31 -7.14
N ASP A 85 -8.50 -7.42 -7.24
CA ASP A 85 -8.93 -6.81 -8.51
C ASP A 85 -8.23 -5.46 -8.77
N VAL A 86 -8.53 -4.85 -9.92
CA VAL A 86 -8.16 -3.45 -10.17
C VAL A 86 -9.09 -2.54 -9.34
N PRO A 87 -8.56 -1.60 -8.53
CA PRO A 87 -9.40 -0.69 -7.75
C PRO A 87 -10.25 0.20 -8.64
N ALA A 88 -11.49 0.49 -8.22
CA ALA A 88 -12.30 1.50 -8.89
C ALA A 88 -11.75 2.91 -8.62
N CYS A 89 -11.66 3.75 -9.66
CA CYS A 89 -11.18 5.12 -9.55
C CYS A 89 -12.05 5.97 -8.59
N ALA A 90 -13.34 5.65 -8.49
CA ALA A 90 -14.27 6.32 -7.59
C ALA A 90 -13.94 6.01 -6.12
N ASP A 91 -13.65 4.74 -5.80
CA ASP A 91 -13.34 4.31 -4.43
C ASP A 91 -12.05 4.94 -3.91
N LEU A 92 -11.01 4.98 -4.76
CA LEU A 92 -9.74 5.62 -4.41
C LEU A 92 -9.92 7.11 -4.07
N ARG A 93 -10.71 7.84 -4.88
CA ARG A 93 -11.02 9.25 -4.63
C ARG A 93 -11.89 9.46 -3.39
N ALA A 94 -12.89 8.59 -3.18
CA ALA A 94 -13.82 8.69 -2.06
C ALA A 94 -13.13 8.58 -0.69
N LYS A 95 -11.96 7.92 -0.59
CA LYS A 95 -11.18 7.86 0.65
C LYS A 95 -10.64 9.23 1.09
N GLY A 96 -10.45 10.16 0.15
CA GLY A 96 -9.94 11.51 0.42
C GLY A 96 -8.50 11.52 0.95
N ALA A 97 -7.72 10.49 0.63
CA ALA A 97 -6.29 10.43 0.91
C ALA A 97 -5.51 11.09 -0.24
N ARG A 98 -4.37 11.70 0.07
CA ARG A 98 -3.41 12.14 -0.93
C ARG A 98 -2.78 10.90 -1.56
N LEU A 99 -2.91 10.77 -2.88
CA LEU A 99 -2.40 9.66 -3.67
C LEU A 99 -1.55 10.19 -4.81
N ASN A 100 -0.36 9.62 -5.01
CA ASN A 100 0.48 9.92 -6.16
C ASN A 100 0.05 9.05 -7.35
N PRO A 101 -0.36 9.64 -8.50
CA PRO A 101 -0.75 8.88 -9.68
C PRO A 101 0.31 7.88 -10.17
N ALA A 102 1.59 8.20 -10.01
CA ALA A 102 2.68 7.31 -10.39
C ALA A 102 2.77 6.07 -9.47
N VAL A 103 2.34 6.19 -8.21
CA VAL A 103 2.30 5.06 -7.26
C VAL A 103 1.05 4.21 -7.48
N VAL A 104 -0.11 4.84 -7.68
CA VAL A 104 -1.37 4.12 -7.94
C VAL A 104 -1.35 3.44 -9.30
N GLY A 105 -0.80 4.10 -10.32
CA GLY A 105 -0.77 3.60 -11.69
C GLY A 105 -2.13 3.70 -12.35
N GLN A 106 -2.96 2.66 -12.20
CA GLN A 106 -4.21 2.50 -12.94
C GLN A 106 -5.40 2.15 -12.02
N CYS A 107 -6.61 2.44 -12.50
CA CYS A 107 -7.85 2.11 -11.83
C CYS A 107 -8.97 1.89 -12.85
N TRP A 108 -10.06 1.25 -12.43
CA TRP A 108 -11.26 1.03 -13.23
C TRP A 108 -12.21 2.24 -13.15
N ASP A 109 -12.56 2.86 -14.27
CA ASP A 109 -13.43 4.04 -14.30
C ASP A 109 -14.93 3.73 -14.42
N GLY A 110 -15.30 2.44 -14.47
CA GLY A 110 -16.65 1.97 -14.77
C GLY A 110 -16.77 1.34 -16.16
N SER A 111 -15.79 1.59 -17.05
CA SER A 111 -15.79 1.12 -18.44
C SER A 111 -14.45 0.55 -18.92
N ALA A 112 -13.34 1.07 -18.42
CA ALA A 112 -12.00 0.64 -18.79
C ALA A 112 -11.01 0.82 -17.63
N VAL A 113 -9.87 0.13 -17.72
CA VAL A 113 -8.70 0.39 -16.87
C VAL A 113 -7.95 1.59 -17.45
N VAL A 114 -7.87 2.68 -16.68
CA VAL A 114 -7.28 3.95 -17.09
C VAL A 114 -6.24 4.42 -16.09
N PRO A 115 -5.32 5.34 -16.46
CA PRO A 115 -4.42 5.96 -15.50
C PRO A 115 -5.20 6.67 -14.39
N TYR A 116 -4.81 6.45 -13.13
CA TYR A 116 -5.45 7.13 -12.00
C TYR A 116 -5.22 8.65 -12.07
N ARG A 117 -6.29 9.41 -11.81
CA ARG A 117 -6.26 10.86 -11.69
C ARG A 117 -6.99 11.26 -10.39
N PRO A 118 -6.36 12.06 -9.51
CA PRO A 118 -6.93 12.47 -8.23
C PRO A 118 -8.20 13.31 -8.39
#